data_AF-A0A166IGW1-F1
#
_entry.id   AF-A0A166IGW1-F1
#
_cell.length_a   1.000
_cell.length_b   1.000
_cell.length_c   1.000
_cell.angle_alpha   90.00
_cell.angle_beta   90.00
_cell.angle_gamma   90.00
#
_symmetry.space_group_name_H-M   'P 1'
#
loop_
_entity.id
_entity.type
_entity.pdbx_description
1 polymer ?
#
loop_
_entity_poly.entity_id
_entity_poly.type
_entity_poly.pdbx_seq_one_letter_code
_entity_poly.pdbx_strand_id
1 'polypeptide(L)' 'MPVLLLDMWEHAFYLDYVNVKADYVKAFWNIVNWADVSARFEKAREKTSGLLLLS' A
#
# COMPACT_ATOMS: atom_id res chain seq x y z
N MET A 1 -5.54 3.93 9.60
CA MET A 1 -6.26 3.48 8.38
C MET A 1 -5.22 3.27 7.29
N PRO A 2 -5.08 2.07 6.69
CA PRO A 2 -4.06 1.82 5.67
C PRO A 2 -4.39 2.52 4.35
N VAL A 3 -3.39 3.15 3.73
CA VAL A 3 -3.54 3.93 2.48
C VAL A 3 -2.79 3.32 1.30
N LEU A 4 -1.76 2.51 1.56
CA LEU A 4 -1.02 1.71 0.60
C LEU A 4 -0.53 0.44 1.31
N LEU A 5 -0.55 -0.69 0.61
CA LEU A 5 -0.08 -1.99 1.11
C LEU A 5 0.73 -2.66 -0.01
N LEU A 6 1.83 -3.29 0.38
CA LEU A 6 2.66 -4.13 -0.49
C LEU A 6 2.55 -5.57 0.01
N ASP A 7 2.14 -6.49 -0.85
CA ASP A 7 2.13 -7.91 -0.53
C ASP A 7 3.53 -8.50 -0.72
N MET A 8 4.05 -9.13 0.33
CA MET A 8 5.39 -9.72 0.40
C MET A 8 5.36 -11.24 0.59
N TRP A 9 4.21 -11.87 0.34
CA TRP A 9 4.10 -13.33 0.25
C TRP A 9 4.75 -13.84 -1.03
N GLU A 10 5.40 -15.01 -0.96
CA GLU A 10 6.13 -15.58 -2.10
C GLU A 10 5.22 -15.77 -3.31
N HIS A 11 3.94 -16.12 -3.11
CA HIS A 11 2.99 -16.24 -4.23
C HIS A 11 2.76 -14.94 -5.01
N ALA A 12 3.08 -13.77 -4.45
CA ALA A 12 2.84 -12.48 -5.09
C ALA A 12 3.96 -12.07 -6.07
N PHE A 13 5.17 -12.64 -5.94
CA PHE A 13 6.33 -12.22 -6.73
C PHE A 13 7.23 -13.35 -7.21
N TYR A 14 7.06 -14.58 -6.71
CA TYR A 14 8.03 -15.65 -6.95
C TYR A 14 8.06 -16.14 -8.41
N LEU A 15 6.98 -15.98 -9.17
CA LEU A 15 6.96 -16.38 -10.58
C LEU A 15 7.89 -15.50 -11.44
N ASP A 16 7.89 -14.19 -11.18
CA ASP A 16 8.63 -13.21 -12.00
C ASP A 16 10.01 -12.85 -11.42
N TYR A 17 10.14 -12.85 -10.09
CA TYR A 17 11.34 -12.39 -9.38
C TYR A 17 12.02 -13.48 -8.55
N VAL A 18 11.39 -14.66 -8.41
CA VAL A 18 11.90 -15.82 -7.65
C VAL A 18 12.42 -15.40 -6.27
N ASN A 19 13.73 -15.41 -6.06
CA ASN A 19 14.41 -15.10 -4.82
C ASN A 19 14.87 -13.63 -4.72
N VAL A 20 14.76 -12.84 -5.78
CA VAL A 20 15.25 -11.46 -5.85
C VAL A 20 14.15 -10.48 -5.40
N LYS A 21 13.86 -10.47 -4.09
CA LYS A 21 12.81 -9.61 -3.50
C LYS A 21 13.03 -8.11 -3.75
N ALA A 22 14.29 -7.69 -3.88
CA ALA A 22 14.65 -6.29 -4.10
C ALA A 22 14.11 -5.75 -5.44
N ASP A 23 14.15 -6.57 -6.49
CA ASP A 23 13.69 -6.17 -7.82
C ASP A 23 12.16 -6.07 -7.88
N TYR A 24 11.46 -6.96 -7.17
CA TYR A 24 10.01 -6.87 -6.98
C TYR A 24 9.60 -5.55 -6.29
N VAL A 25 10.28 -5.17 -5.19
CA VAL A 25 9.99 -3.90 -4.49
C VAL A 25 10.28 -2.70 -5.39
N LYS A 26 11.35 -2.74 -6.18
CA LYS A 26 11.69 -1.67 -7.11
C LYS A 26 10.64 -1.54 -8.22
N ALA A 27 10.17 -2.65 -8.77
CA ALA A 27 9.12 -2.66 -9.77
C ALA A 27 7.78 -2.16 -9.20
N PHE A 28 7.44 -2.55 -7.97
CA PHE A 28 6.25 -2.08 -7.28
C PHE A 28 6.17 -0.55 -7.26
N TRP A 29 7.23 0.15 -6.87
CA TRP A 29 7.23 1.62 -6.81
C TRP A 29 6.98 2.31 -8.15
N ASN A 30 7.28 1.65 -9.28
CA ASN A 30 7.01 2.17 -10.61
C ASN A 30 5.53 2.04 -11.04
N ILE A 31 4.78 1.14 -10.40
CA ILE A 31 3.38 0.84 -10.77
C ILE A 31 2.36 1.32 -9.73
N VAL A 32 2.80 1.90 -8.61
CA VAL A 32 1.90 2.41 -7.57
C VAL A 32 0.97 3.47 -8.15
N ASN A 33 -0.34 3.30 -7.92
CA ASN A 33 -1.33 4.32 -8.24
C ASN A 33 -1.40 5.38 -7.14
N TRP A 34 -0.60 6.44 -7.29
CA TRP A 34 -0.52 7.55 -6.34
C TRP A 34 -1.82 8.36 -6.20
N ALA A 35 -2.64 8.41 -7.25
CA ALA A 35 -3.93 9.11 -7.19
C ALA A 35 -4.90 8.40 -6.22
N ASP A 36 -4.95 7.07 -6.24
CA ASP A 36 -5.76 6.28 -5.30
C ASP A 36 -5.25 6.41 -3.86
N VAL A 37 -3.92 6.37 -3.66
CA VAL A 37 -3.29 6.58 -2.35
C VAL A 37 -3.66 7.94 -1.77
N SER A 38 -3.58 9.01 -2.58
CA SER A 38 -3.97 10.35 -2.16
C SER A 38 -5.46 10.43 -1.79
N ALA A 39 -6.35 9.85 -2.60
CA ALA A 39 -7.77 9.84 -2.31
C ALA A 39 -8.11 9.08 -1.01
N ARG A 40 -7.44 7.95 -0.75
CA ARG A 40 -7.57 7.19 0.50
C ARG A 40 -7.05 7.97 1.70
N PHE A 41 -5.96 8.70 1.54
CA PHE A 41 -5.39 9.53 2.59
C PHE A 41 -6.33 10.67 3.00
N GLU A 42 -6.90 11.41 2.05
CA GLU A 42 -7.86 12.47 2.34
C GLU A 42 -9.11 11.91 3.04
N LYS A 43 -9.65 10.79 2.53
CA LYS A 43 -10.77 10.10 3.17
C LYS A 43 -10.44 9.62 4.58
N ALA A 44 -9.20 9.20 4.84
CA ALA A 44 -8.74 8.85 6.18
C ALA A 44 -8.74 10.06 7.11
N ARG A 45 -8.20 11.18 6.64
CA ARG A 45 -8.10 12.42 7.38
C ARG A 45 -9.47 12.94 7.78
N GLU A 46 -10.43 12.95 6.86
CA GLU A 46 -11.81 13.39 7.12
C GLU A 46 -12.52 12.50 8.15
N LYS A 47 -12.39 11.18 8.04
CA LYS A 47 -13.16 10.23 8.86
C LYS A 47 -12.55 9.92 10.22
N THR A 48 -11.26 10.21 10.42
CA THR A 48 -10.57 9.86 11.68
C THR A 48 -10.87 10.85 12.81
N SER A 49 -11.29 12.08 12.53
CA SER A 49 -11.60 13.08 13.56
C SER A 49 -12.73 12.64 14.53
N GLY A 50 -13.63 11.75 14.11
CA GLY A 50 -14.69 11.21 14.96
C GLY A 50 -14.34 9.89 15.68
N LEU A 51 -13.22 9.24 15.32
CA LEU A 51 -12.88 7.91 15.81
C LEU A 51 -12.13 7.93 17.16
N LEU A 52 -11.46 9.05 17.48
CA LEU A 52 -10.65 9.22 18.70
C LEU A 52 -11.38 9.96 19.83
N LEU A 53 -12.56 10.53 19.57
CA LEU A 53 -13.33 11.30 20.56
C LEU A 53 -14.37 10.44 21.32
N LEU A 54 -14.46 9.14 21.02
CA LEU A 54 -15.43 8.21 21.59
C LEU A 54 -14.78 6.99 22.28
N SER A 55 -13.46 6.96 22.47
CA SER A 55 -12.72 5.90 23.16
C SER A 55 -12.43 6.23 24.61
#